data_AF-A0AAD8SG90-F1
#
_entry.id   AF-A0AAD8SG90-F1
#
_cell.length_a   1.000
_cell.length_b   1.000
_cell.length_c   1.000
_cell.angle_alpha   90.00
_cell.angle_beta   90.00
_cell.angle_gamma   90.00
#
_symmetry.space_group_name_H-M   'P 1'
#
loop_
_entity.id
_entity.type
_entity.pdbx_description
1 polymer ?
#
loop_
_entity_poly.entity_id
_entity_poly.type
_entity_poly.pdbx_seq_one_letter_code
_entity_poly.pdbx_strand_id
1 'polypeptide(L)'
;MEGCSFNKRQIESPRGGDCNAKRQNVSIGLDALECSVCSEPLKPPIYQCSLGHFLCLSCHCENQDKKCHLCSVETSFNRCFGMEHVVKSVTVGCSNAKYGCAEQVSYYHKEEHEKACPNAPCFCPEFGCGFAGSTMALLGHLAAQHKCPVSTFHESGTVNVCLYLEPGLRALHCSDDNQIFLFNMASEAFGHAISVVWVQPKVIEPTFTCHMHYDSSTPDDSQSSSCTIRSSSLSDGLPEGYDLIVPKGKVSDEENGIMLRADIRVTRKVFYHSDYEPPLGCRKGKVGTRYYSNSNGEPPRPLAARFIPECSDSDDERPLAARFSKICGYKY
;
A
#
# COMPACT_ATOMS: atom_id res chain seq x y z
N MET A 1 -58.10 24.97 -7.20
CA MET A 1 -57.41 25.41 -5.98
C MET A 1 -57.19 24.15 -5.17
N GLU A 2 -56.01 23.58 -4.93
CA GLU A 2 -54.59 23.76 -5.27
C GLU A 2 -54.03 22.31 -5.13
N GLY A 3 -53.23 21.71 -6.00
CA GLY A 3 -51.94 22.15 -6.49
C GLY A 3 -50.84 21.84 -5.46
N CYS A 4 -50.04 20.77 -5.66
CA CYS A 4 -48.58 20.86 -5.82
C CYS A 4 -47.87 19.49 -5.81
N SER A 5 -47.17 19.19 -6.92
CA SER A 5 -46.04 18.25 -7.01
C SER A 5 -44.74 18.98 -6.68
N PHE A 6 -43.79 18.37 -5.96
CA PHE A 6 -42.32 18.59 -6.09
C PHE A 6 -41.60 17.36 -5.48
N ASN A 7 -40.86 16.48 -6.18
CA ASN A 7 -39.60 16.53 -6.97
C ASN A 7 -38.27 16.61 -6.17
N LYS A 8 -37.31 15.78 -6.63
CA LYS A 8 -35.83 15.81 -6.46
C LYS A 8 -35.24 15.24 -5.13
N ARG A 9 -34.18 14.42 -5.11
CA ARG A 9 -32.98 14.36 -5.99
C ARG A 9 -32.41 12.92 -6.12
N GLN A 10 -32.26 12.46 -7.36
CA GLN A 10 -31.18 11.53 -7.72
C GLN A 10 -29.87 12.32 -7.75
N ILE A 11 -28.82 11.74 -7.18
CA ILE A 11 -27.46 12.27 -7.23
C ILE A 11 -26.90 11.92 -8.62
N GLU A 12 -26.68 12.95 -9.43
CA GLU A 12 -26.10 12.87 -10.75
C GLU A 12 -24.61 12.51 -10.66
N SER A 13 -24.22 11.40 -11.26
CA SER A 13 -22.83 11.13 -11.64
C SER A 13 -22.43 12.05 -12.80
N PRO A 14 -21.15 12.44 -12.96
CA PRO A 14 -20.72 13.32 -14.04
C PRO A 14 -21.03 12.67 -15.39
N ARG A 15 -21.86 13.35 -16.19
CA ARG A 15 -22.23 12.95 -17.55
C ARG A 15 -21.01 13.06 -18.46
N GLY A 16 -20.24 11.98 -18.55
CA GLY A 16 -19.41 11.69 -19.72
C GLY A 16 -20.32 11.14 -20.82
N GLY A 17 -20.28 11.72 -22.01
CA GLY A 17 -21.15 11.37 -23.13
C GLY A 17 -21.11 9.87 -23.44
N ASP A 18 -22.22 9.19 -23.18
CA ASP A 18 -22.38 7.76 -23.43
C ASP A 18 -22.71 7.56 -24.91
N CYS A 19 -21.68 7.39 -25.74
CA CYS A 19 -21.88 6.78 -27.04
C CYS A 19 -22.17 5.30 -26.79
N ASN A 20 -23.37 4.84 -27.15
CA ASN A 20 -23.82 3.45 -27.07
C ASN A 20 -22.98 2.58 -28.04
N ALA A 21 -21.72 2.37 -27.68
CA ALA A 21 -20.73 1.66 -28.48
C ALA A 21 -20.92 0.17 -28.26
N LYS A 22 -21.32 -0.55 -29.31
CA LYS A 22 -21.39 -2.00 -29.31
C LYS A 22 -20.00 -2.55 -28.99
N ARG A 23 -19.86 -3.26 -27.87
CA ARG A 23 -18.62 -3.97 -27.49
C ARG A 23 -18.78 -5.46 -27.76
N GLN A 24 -17.72 -6.08 -28.29
CA GLN A 24 -17.64 -7.52 -28.50
C GLN A 24 -16.35 -8.03 -27.86
N ASN A 25 -16.38 -9.27 -27.36
CA ASN A 25 -15.20 -9.94 -26.84
C ASN A 25 -14.38 -10.45 -28.03
N VAL A 26 -13.20 -9.86 -28.23
CA VAL A 26 -12.26 -10.22 -29.30
C VAL A 26 -10.93 -10.62 -28.64
N SER A 27 -10.34 -11.72 -29.09
CA SER A 27 -8.99 -12.13 -28.69
C SER A 27 -7.95 -11.46 -29.59
N ILE A 28 -6.98 -10.79 -28.99
CA ILE A 28 -5.85 -10.14 -29.68
C ILE A 28 -4.56 -10.70 -29.05
N GLY A 29 -3.57 -11.03 -29.88
CA GLY A 29 -2.24 -11.38 -29.39
C GLY A 29 -1.59 -10.18 -28.70
N LEU A 30 -1.03 -10.37 -27.50
CA LEU A 30 -0.43 -9.28 -26.73
C LEU A 30 0.75 -8.65 -27.47
N ASP A 31 1.51 -9.47 -28.19
CA ASP A 31 2.60 -9.10 -29.09
C ASP A 31 2.19 -8.05 -30.14
N ALA A 32 0.93 -8.07 -30.61
CA ALA A 32 0.41 -7.07 -31.54
C ALA A 32 0.23 -5.68 -30.91
N LEU A 33 0.24 -5.60 -29.57
CA LEU A 33 0.02 -4.39 -28.79
C LEU A 33 1.26 -3.98 -27.98
N GLU A 34 2.41 -4.58 -28.28
CA GLU A 34 3.69 -4.34 -27.63
C GLU A 34 4.64 -3.52 -28.52
N CYS A 35 5.55 -2.80 -27.87
CA CYS A 35 6.59 -2.05 -28.56
C CYS A 35 7.57 -3.01 -29.23
N SER A 36 7.85 -2.80 -30.52
CA SER A 36 8.78 -3.63 -31.29
C SER A 36 10.24 -3.64 -30.82
N VAL A 37 10.60 -2.80 -29.84
CA VAL A 37 11.97 -2.68 -29.33
C VAL A 37 12.08 -3.19 -27.90
N CYS A 38 11.28 -2.65 -26.97
CA CYS A 38 11.34 -3.02 -25.56
C CYS A 38 10.33 -4.09 -25.14
N SER A 39 9.41 -4.49 -26.03
CA SER A 39 8.30 -5.41 -25.73
C SER A 39 7.34 -4.93 -24.62
N GLU A 40 7.44 -3.67 -24.21
CA GLU A 40 6.50 -3.07 -23.26
C GLU A 40 5.14 -2.78 -23.92
N PRO A 41 4.02 -2.85 -23.18
CA PRO A 41 2.71 -2.47 -23.68
C PRO A 41 2.69 -1.07 -24.31
N LEU A 42 2.17 -0.97 -25.54
CA LEU A 42 2.01 0.33 -26.20
C LEU A 42 0.99 1.18 -25.43
N LYS A 43 1.36 2.42 -25.13
CA LYS A 43 0.44 3.43 -24.60
C LYS A 43 0.61 4.75 -25.35
N PRO A 44 -0.46 5.53 -25.52
CA PRO A 44 -0.37 6.85 -26.14
C PRO A 44 0.70 7.72 -25.47
N PRO A 45 1.55 8.43 -26.24
CA PRO A 45 1.60 8.47 -27.70
C PRO A 45 2.32 7.27 -28.33
N ILE A 46 1.79 6.79 -29.47
CA ILE A 46 2.34 5.64 -30.23
C ILE A 46 2.89 6.14 -31.57
N TYR A 47 4.05 5.64 -31.98
CA TYR A 47 4.70 6.03 -33.22
C TYR A 47 4.81 4.85 -34.20
N GLN A 48 4.65 5.10 -35.49
CA GLN A 48 4.61 4.09 -36.54
C GLN A 48 5.61 4.42 -37.65
N CYS A 49 6.36 3.42 -38.13
CA CYS A 49 7.19 3.57 -39.34
C CYS A 49 6.37 3.46 -40.63
N SER A 50 6.99 3.73 -41.78
CA SER A 50 6.35 3.63 -43.10
C SER A 50 5.80 2.22 -43.45
N LEU A 51 6.34 1.17 -42.84
CA LEU A 51 5.92 -0.23 -43.05
C LEU A 51 5.02 -0.78 -41.93
N GLY A 52 4.68 0.03 -40.93
CA GLY A 52 3.65 -0.31 -39.96
C GLY A 52 4.11 -0.85 -38.60
N HIS A 53 5.41 -0.89 -38.30
CA HIS A 53 5.90 -1.25 -36.97
C HIS A 53 5.72 -0.11 -35.96
N PHE A 54 5.33 -0.46 -34.75
CA PHE A 54 5.02 0.48 -33.69
C PHE A 54 6.14 0.62 -32.65
N LEU A 55 6.38 1.84 -32.20
CA LEU A 55 7.26 2.20 -31.10
C LEU A 55 6.47 2.93 -30.01
N CYS A 56 6.82 2.66 -28.75
CA CYS A 56 6.42 3.49 -27.63
C CYS A 56 7.17 4.83 -27.64
N LEU A 57 6.69 5.79 -26.84
CA LEU A 57 7.33 7.11 -26.71
C LEU A 57 8.82 7.01 -26.33
N SER A 58 9.16 6.17 -25.34
CA SER A 58 10.53 6.05 -24.84
C SER A 58 11.48 5.56 -25.94
N CYS A 59 11.15 4.45 -26.61
CA CYS A 59 11.97 3.91 -27.70
C CYS A 59 12.03 4.84 -28.92
N HIS A 60 10.96 5.61 -29.18
CA HIS A 60 10.99 6.64 -30.23
C HIS A 60 12.01 7.75 -29.89
N CYS A 61 12.04 8.22 -28.65
CA CYS A 61 13.00 9.25 -28.21
C CYS A 61 14.45 8.76 -28.24
N GLU A 62 14.67 7.47 -27.99
CA GLU A 62 16.00 6.84 -28.04
C GLU A 62 16.46 6.53 -29.47
N ASN A 63 15.54 6.42 -30.43
CA ASN A 63 15.84 6.14 -31.83
C ASN A 63 16.33 7.39 -32.58
N GLN A 64 17.64 7.64 -32.53
CA GLN A 64 18.28 8.77 -33.19
C GLN A 64 18.56 8.53 -34.68
N ASP A 65 18.69 7.27 -35.09
CA ASP A 65 19.14 6.88 -36.43
C ASP A 65 18.04 6.95 -37.50
N LYS A 66 16.80 7.27 -37.11
CA LYS A 66 15.62 7.27 -38.00
C LYS A 66 15.53 5.97 -38.81
N LYS A 67 15.90 4.85 -38.17
CA LYS A 67 15.92 3.54 -38.78
C LYS A 67 15.03 2.61 -37.97
N CYS A 68 14.14 1.91 -38.64
CA CYS A 68 13.33 0.89 -37.97
C CYS A 68 14.16 -0.38 -37.76
N HIS A 69 14.28 -0.83 -36.51
CA HIS A 69 15.03 -2.04 -36.15
C HIS A 69 14.45 -3.31 -36.79
N LEU A 70 13.14 -3.36 -37.03
CA LEU A 70 12.48 -4.50 -37.65
C LEU A 70 12.58 -4.49 -39.18
N CYS A 71 12.37 -3.33 -39.82
CA CYS A 71 12.44 -3.24 -41.29
C CYS A 71 13.87 -3.17 -41.82
N SER A 72 14.81 -2.71 -41.00
CA SER A 72 16.12 -2.21 -41.44
C SER A 72 16.05 -1.08 -42.49
N VAL A 73 14.91 -0.40 -42.59
CA VAL A 73 14.66 0.72 -43.52
C VAL A 73 14.77 2.05 -42.78
N GLU A 74 15.43 3.03 -43.41
CA GLU A 74 15.41 4.43 -42.99
C GLU A 74 13.99 5.00 -43.15
N THR A 75 13.41 5.48 -42.06
CA THR A 75 12.02 5.91 -41.98
C THR A 75 11.85 7.00 -40.94
N SER A 76 10.95 7.95 -41.20
CA SER A 76 10.39 8.75 -40.13
C SER A 76 9.37 7.93 -39.35
N PHE A 77 9.27 8.20 -38.05
CA PHE A 77 8.25 7.63 -37.18
C PHE A 77 7.19 8.70 -36.93
N ASN A 78 5.96 8.45 -37.37
CA ASN A 78 4.85 9.39 -37.20
C ASN A 78 3.92 8.90 -36.08
N ARG A 79 3.34 9.84 -35.33
CA ARG A 79 2.36 9.51 -34.30
C ARG A 79 1.13 8.86 -34.92
N CYS A 80 0.78 7.67 -34.48
CA CYS A 80 -0.31 6.87 -35.00
C CYS A 80 -1.56 6.99 -34.12
N PHE A 81 -2.38 8.01 -34.37
CA PHE A 81 -3.64 8.21 -33.65
C PHE A 81 -4.61 7.02 -33.80
N GLY A 82 -4.61 6.36 -34.96
CA GLY A 82 -5.43 5.16 -35.18
C GLY A 82 -5.10 4.06 -34.18
N MET A 83 -3.81 3.75 -34.01
CA MET A 83 -3.38 2.77 -33.02
C MET A 83 -3.65 3.25 -31.59
N GLU A 84 -3.49 4.55 -31.30
CA GLU A 84 -3.87 5.13 -30.01
C GLU A 84 -5.36 4.95 -29.68
N HIS A 85 -6.25 5.02 -30.68
CA HIS A 85 -7.67 4.73 -30.50
C HIS A 85 -7.92 3.25 -30.25
N VAL A 86 -7.22 2.36 -30.95
CA VAL A 86 -7.31 0.91 -30.72
C VAL A 86 -6.89 0.57 -29.30
N VAL A 87 -5.68 0.94 -28.86
CA VAL A 87 -5.16 0.60 -27.54
C VAL A 87 -6.02 1.12 -26.39
N LYS A 88 -6.62 2.32 -26.53
CA LYS A 88 -7.55 2.89 -25.56
C LYS A 88 -8.86 2.11 -25.45
N SER A 89 -9.28 1.46 -26.53
CA SER A 89 -10.51 0.66 -26.58
C SER A 89 -10.31 -0.78 -26.09
N VAL A 90 -9.07 -1.27 -26.04
CA VAL A 90 -8.75 -2.63 -25.56
C VAL A 90 -8.79 -2.65 -24.03
N THR A 91 -9.70 -3.45 -23.49
CA THR A 91 -9.82 -3.70 -22.05
C THR A 91 -9.57 -5.17 -21.74
N VAL A 92 -8.98 -5.42 -20.58
CA VAL A 92 -8.64 -6.76 -20.08
C VAL A 92 -9.14 -6.91 -18.65
N GLY A 93 -9.44 -8.15 -18.27
CA GLY A 93 -9.81 -8.47 -16.89
C GLY A 93 -8.59 -8.49 -15.98
N CYS A 94 -8.79 -8.05 -14.73
CA CYS A 94 -7.80 -8.16 -13.67
C CYS A 94 -7.48 -9.63 -13.36
N SER A 95 -6.21 -9.97 -13.15
CA SER A 95 -5.80 -11.34 -12.77
C SER A 95 -6.33 -11.75 -11.38
N ASN A 96 -6.74 -10.77 -10.56
CA ASN A 96 -7.42 -10.98 -9.28
C ASN A 96 -8.94 -11.25 -9.43
N ALA A 97 -9.44 -11.52 -10.64
CA ALA A 97 -10.84 -11.93 -10.84
C ALA A 97 -11.22 -13.17 -10.01
N LYS A 98 -10.28 -14.11 -9.82
CA LYS A 98 -10.44 -15.27 -8.93
C LYS A 98 -10.66 -14.91 -7.45
N TYR A 99 -10.33 -13.69 -7.05
CA TYR A 99 -10.51 -13.16 -5.70
C TYR A 99 -11.65 -12.13 -5.61
N GLY A 100 -12.42 -11.94 -6.69
CA GLY A 100 -13.60 -11.07 -6.71
C GLY A 100 -13.44 -9.76 -7.48
N CYS A 101 -12.30 -9.50 -8.14
CA CYS A 101 -12.17 -8.31 -8.98
C CYS A 101 -13.00 -8.43 -10.27
N ALA A 102 -14.04 -7.60 -10.41
CA ALA A 102 -14.85 -7.53 -11.64
C ALA A 102 -14.42 -6.40 -12.59
N GLU A 103 -13.35 -5.67 -12.29
CA GLU A 103 -12.91 -4.54 -13.09
C GLU A 103 -12.31 -4.97 -14.43
N GLN A 104 -12.76 -4.27 -15.48
CA GLN A 104 -12.17 -4.31 -16.81
C GLN A 104 -11.34 -3.03 -16.98
N VAL A 105 -10.03 -3.19 -17.12
CA VAL A 105 -9.08 -2.07 -17.19
C VAL A 105 -8.47 -1.97 -18.58
N SER A 106 -8.04 -0.78 -19.00
CA SER A 106 -7.25 -0.64 -20.24
C SER A 106 -6.01 -1.54 -20.15
N TYR A 107 -5.68 -2.26 -21.23
CA TYR A 107 -4.62 -3.28 -21.15
C TYR A 107 -3.27 -2.74 -20.67
N TYR A 108 -2.90 -1.53 -21.08
CA TYR A 108 -1.65 -0.89 -20.70
C TYR A 108 -1.66 -0.30 -19.28
N HIS A 109 -2.78 -0.35 -18.55
CA HIS A 109 -2.90 -0.02 -17.13
C HIS A 109 -3.12 -1.27 -16.25
N LYS A 110 -3.10 -2.48 -16.83
CA LYS A 110 -3.40 -3.72 -16.11
C LYS A 110 -2.49 -3.90 -14.88
N GLU A 111 -1.18 -3.76 -15.06
CA GLU A 111 -0.20 -3.94 -13.98
C GLU A 111 -0.37 -2.89 -12.87
N GLU A 112 -0.60 -1.63 -13.24
CA GLU A 112 -0.85 -0.53 -12.29
C GLU A 112 -2.11 -0.79 -11.47
N HIS A 113 -3.19 -1.26 -12.10
CA HIS A 113 -4.38 -1.70 -11.40
C HIS A 113 -4.10 -2.88 -10.48
N GLU A 114 -3.38 -3.91 -10.95
CA GLU A 114 -3.11 -5.12 -10.16
C GLU A 114 -2.31 -4.82 -8.88
N LYS A 115 -1.32 -3.91 -8.95
CA LYS A 115 -0.57 -3.40 -7.79
C LYS A 115 -1.46 -2.64 -6.80
N ALA A 116 -2.55 -2.05 -7.27
CA ALA A 116 -3.45 -1.23 -6.47
C ALA A 116 -4.81 -1.91 -6.20
N CYS A 117 -4.97 -3.17 -6.57
CA CYS A 117 -6.26 -3.85 -6.64
C CYS A 117 -6.79 -4.12 -5.22
N PRO A 118 -8.00 -3.63 -4.87
CA PRO A 118 -8.61 -3.91 -3.56
C PRO A 118 -8.89 -5.40 -3.32
N ASN A 119 -8.97 -6.18 -4.40
CA ASN A 119 -9.21 -7.62 -4.37
C ASN A 119 -7.92 -8.44 -4.56
N ALA A 120 -6.75 -7.82 -4.46
CA ALA A 120 -5.49 -8.57 -4.39
C ALA A 120 -5.52 -9.53 -3.19
N PRO A 121 -4.79 -10.66 -3.24
CA PRO A 121 -4.84 -11.63 -2.16
C PRO A 121 -4.08 -11.14 -0.92
N CYS A 122 -4.56 -11.57 0.25
CA CYS A 122 -3.81 -11.61 1.49
C CYS A 122 -3.25 -13.02 1.71
N PHE A 123 -2.15 -13.11 2.45
CA PHE A 123 -1.40 -14.34 2.66
C PHE A 123 -1.49 -14.80 4.11
N CYS A 124 -1.37 -16.11 4.35
CA CYS A 124 -1.30 -16.62 5.71
C CYS A 124 0.08 -16.30 6.33
N PRO A 125 0.14 -15.68 7.52
CA PRO A 125 1.41 -15.37 8.18
C PRO A 125 2.07 -16.58 8.85
N GLU A 126 1.37 -17.71 8.97
CA GLU A 126 1.88 -18.90 9.64
C GLU A 126 3.02 -19.54 8.85
N PHE A 127 4.09 -19.90 9.56
CA PHE A 127 5.30 -20.41 8.92
C PHE A 127 5.02 -21.69 8.12
N GLY A 128 5.42 -21.69 6.85
CA GLY A 128 5.22 -22.82 5.94
C GLY A 128 3.82 -22.95 5.35
N CYS A 129 2.89 -22.04 5.66
CA CYS A 129 1.57 -22.01 5.04
C CYS A 129 1.59 -21.20 3.74
N GLY A 130 1.25 -21.84 2.61
CA GLY A 130 1.22 -21.20 1.28
C GLY A 130 -0.13 -20.59 0.90
N PHE A 131 -1.03 -20.36 1.85
CA PHE A 131 -2.38 -19.88 1.54
C PHE A 131 -2.37 -18.43 1.03
N ALA A 132 -3.13 -18.18 -0.05
CA ALA A 132 -3.39 -16.86 -0.61
C ALA A 132 -4.86 -16.76 -1.05
N GLY A 133 -5.56 -15.71 -0.63
CA GLY A 133 -6.98 -15.54 -0.94
C GLY A 133 -7.49 -14.15 -0.58
N SER A 134 -8.80 -13.90 -0.76
CA SER A 134 -9.42 -12.66 -0.28
C SER A 134 -9.28 -12.53 1.25
N THR A 135 -9.37 -11.30 1.77
CA THR A 135 -9.27 -11.01 3.21
C THR A 135 -10.20 -11.90 4.05
N MET A 136 -11.45 -12.09 3.61
CA MET A 136 -12.40 -12.97 4.29
C MET A 136 -12.10 -14.47 4.14
N ALA A 137 -11.56 -14.88 2.99
CA ALA A 137 -11.11 -16.26 2.82
C ALA A 137 -9.93 -16.58 3.75
N LEU A 138 -9.03 -15.61 3.97
CA LEU A 138 -7.94 -15.72 4.93
C LEU A 138 -8.46 -15.88 6.37
N LEU A 139 -9.48 -15.12 6.79
CA LEU A 139 -10.10 -15.29 8.12
C LEU A 139 -10.59 -16.72 8.34
N GLY A 140 -11.37 -17.23 7.37
CA GLY A 140 -11.91 -18.58 7.43
C GLY A 140 -10.80 -19.63 7.43
N HIS A 141 -9.74 -19.41 6.66
CA HIS A 141 -8.56 -20.27 6.65
C HIS A 141 -7.83 -20.30 8.00
N LEU A 142 -7.57 -19.13 8.61
CA LEU A 142 -6.94 -19.04 9.93
C LEU A 142 -7.76 -19.78 10.99
N ALA A 143 -9.07 -19.58 11.00
CA ALA A 143 -9.98 -20.26 11.93
C ALA A 143 -10.01 -21.77 11.72
N ALA A 144 -10.09 -22.24 10.46
CA ALA A 144 -10.29 -23.65 10.16
C ALA A 144 -9.00 -24.49 10.20
N GLN A 145 -7.91 -23.97 9.65
CA GLN A 145 -6.65 -24.72 9.47
C GLN A 145 -5.68 -24.50 10.63
N HIS A 146 -5.62 -23.28 11.17
CA HIS A 146 -4.71 -22.91 12.25
C HIS A 146 -5.39 -22.82 13.60
N LYS A 147 -6.72 -23.07 13.67
CA LYS A 147 -7.53 -22.94 14.89
C LYS A 147 -7.35 -21.58 15.56
N CYS A 148 -7.05 -20.55 14.77
CA CYS A 148 -6.83 -19.20 15.23
C CYS A 148 -8.13 -18.68 15.89
N PRO A 149 -8.09 -18.22 17.15
CA PRO A 149 -9.26 -17.66 17.80
C PRO A 149 -9.75 -16.41 17.07
N VAL A 150 -11.04 -16.37 16.75
CA VAL A 150 -11.68 -15.24 16.07
C VAL A 150 -12.72 -14.58 16.98
N SER A 151 -12.58 -13.28 17.22
CA SER A 151 -13.57 -12.47 17.93
C SER A 151 -14.25 -11.52 16.93
N THR A 152 -15.58 -11.51 16.91
CA THR A 152 -16.37 -10.67 15.99
C THR A 152 -17.06 -9.52 16.72
N PHE A 153 -17.10 -8.34 16.10
CA PHE A 153 -17.77 -7.14 16.62
C PHE A 153 -18.50 -6.35 15.53
N HIS A 154 -19.36 -5.40 15.95
CA HIS A 154 -20.38 -4.71 15.12
C HIS A 154 -20.37 -3.17 15.26
N GLU A 155 -19.24 -2.56 15.62
CA GLU A 155 -19.17 -1.11 15.78
C GLU A 155 -18.13 -0.48 14.86
N SER A 156 -18.61 0.28 13.87
CA SER A 156 -17.76 1.12 13.01
C SER A 156 -17.32 2.40 13.75
N GLY A 157 -16.03 2.55 14.04
CA GLY A 157 -15.41 3.84 14.40
C GLY A 157 -14.62 3.87 15.71
N THR A 158 -15.12 3.24 16.78
CA THR A 158 -14.36 3.01 18.02
C THR A 158 -14.75 1.64 18.55
N VAL A 159 -13.80 0.72 18.57
CA VAL A 159 -14.01 -0.64 19.00
C VAL A 159 -13.31 -0.82 20.33
N ASN A 160 -14.07 -0.99 21.41
CA ASN A 160 -13.52 -1.40 22.70
C ASN A 160 -13.59 -2.92 22.79
N VAL A 161 -12.43 -3.59 22.76
CA VAL A 161 -12.37 -5.04 22.89
C VAL A 161 -11.56 -5.40 24.11
N CYS A 162 -12.16 -6.16 25.02
CA CYS A 162 -11.44 -6.85 26.08
C CYS A 162 -11.04 -8.23 25.54
N LEU A 163 -9.73 -8.47 25.48
CA LEU A 163 -9.14 -9.68 24.93
C LEU A 163 -8.36 -10.38 26.03
N TYR A 164 -8.60 -11.67 26.16
CA TYR A 164 -7.65 -12.54 26.80
C TYR A 164 -6.67 -13.03 25.74
N LEU A 165 -5.42 -12.59 25.84
CA LEU A 165 -4.38 -12.96 24.89
C LEU A 165 -3.51 -14.06 25.47
N GLU A 166 -3.44 -15.16 24.72
CA GLU A 166 -2.48 -16.24 24.91
C GLU A 166 -1.36 -16.07 23.86
N PRO A 167 -0.16 -16.64 24.10
CA PRO A 167 0.89 -16.66 23.09
C PRO A 167 0.40 -17.22 21.75
N GLY A 168 0.66 -16.49 20.67
CA GLY A 168 0.21 -16.81 19.32
C GLY A 168 -0.66 -15.74 18.68
N LEU A 169 -1.37 -16.14 17.63
CA LEU A 169 -2.16 -15.27 16.78
C LEU A 169 -3.64 -15.31 17.16
N ARG A 170 -4.27 -14.13 17.25
CA ARG A 170 -5.72 -13.93 17.40
C ARG A 170 -6.23 -13.00 16.32
N ALA A 171 -7.37 -13.34 15.71
CA ALA A 171 -8.02 -12.48 14.73
C ALA A 171 -9.24 -11.75 15.35
N LEU A 172 -9.36 -10.46 15.04
CA LEU A 172 -10.57 -9.68 15.28
C LEU A 172 -11.22 -9.34 13.95
N HIS A 173 -12.54 -9.50 13.89
CA HIS A 173 -13.33 -9.25 12.68
C HIS A 173 -14.41 -8.21 12.96
N CYS A 174 -14.36 -7.10 12.23
CA CYS A 174 -15.43 -6.11 12.16
C CYS A 174 -16.45 -6.54 11.09
N SER A 175 -17.65 -6.94 11.50
CA SER A 175 -18.66 -7.45 10.56
C SER A 175 -19.25 -6.37 9.66
N ASP A 176 -19.26 -5.11 10.08
CA ASP A 176 -19.91 -4.04 9.32
C ASP A 176 -19.13 -3.71 8.03
N ASP A 177 -17.80 -3.69 8.13
CA ASP A 177 -16.91 -3.30 7.05
C ASP A 177 -16.00 -4.44 6.56
N ASN A 178 -16.19 -5.67 7.06
CA ASN A 178 -15.35 -6.85 6.81
C ASN A 178 -13.85 -6.60 7.04
N GLN A 179 -13.52 -5.77 8.03
CA GLN A 179 -12.13 -5.46 8.39
C GLN A 179 -11.59 -6.50 9.36
N ILE A 180 -10.33 -6.88 9.18
CA ILE A 180 -9.66 -7.87 10.02
C ILE A 180 -8.42 -7.26 10.66
N PHE A 181 -8.31 -7.42 11.97
CA PHE A 181 -7.11 -7.09 12.74
C PHE A 181 -6.50 -8.36 13.30
N LEU A 182 -5.20 -8.53 13.18
CA LEU A 182 -4.49 -9.63 13.82
C LEU A 182 -3.70 -9.11 14.99
N PHE A 183 -3.91 -9.72 16.16
CA PHE A 183 -3.10 -9.55 17.35
C PHE A 183 -2.14 -10.72 17.41
N ASN A 184 -0.84 -10.44 17.39
CA ASN A 184 0.20 -11.43 17.60
C ASN A 184 0.87 -11.18 18.94
N MET A 185 0.86 -12.18 19.81
CA MET A 185 1.57 -12.19 21.08
C MET A 185 2.76 -13.15 21.00
N ALA A 186 3.97 -12.61 20.93
CA ALA A 186 5.21 -13.37 21.02
C ALA A 186 5.69 -13.45 22.47
N SER A 187 6.08 -14.65 22.91
CA SER A 187 6.73 -14.85 24.20
C SER A 187 8.22 -14.55 24.10
N GLU A 188 8.68 -13.52 24.79
CA GLU A 188 10.05 -13.03 24.77
C GLU A 188 10.75 -13.25 26.12
N ALA A 189 12.08 -13.04 26.16
CA ALA A 189 12.85 -13.15 27.40
C ALA A 189 12.33 -12.17 28.48
N PHE A 190 12.02 -10.95 28.08
CA PHE A 190 11.60 -9.83 28.95
C PHE A 190 10.11 -9.78 29.26
N GLY A 191 9.25 -10.52 28.54
CA GLY A 191 7.81 -10.31 28.61
C GLY A 191 7.04 -10.97 27.47
N HIS A 192 5.80 -10.54 27.30
CA HIS A 192 4.99 -10.82 26.13
C HIS A 192 4.99 -9.58 25.24
N ALA A 193 5.42 -9.75 23.99
CA ALA A 193 5.49 -8.68 23.02
C ALA A 193 4.30 -8.78 22.08
N ILE A 194 3.51 -7.71 22.03
CA ILE A 194 2.21 -7.66 21.35
C ILE A 194 2.34 -6.74 20.15
N SER A 195 1.87 -7.20 19.01
CA SER A 195 1.78 -6.42 17.77
C SER A 195 0.37 -6.53 17.20
N VAL A 196 -0.09 -5.44 16.57
CA VAL A 196 -1.39 -5.39 15.90
C VAL A 196 -1.20 -4.97 14.45
N VAL A 197 -1.82 -5.73 13.55
CA VAL A 197 -1.79 -5.44 12.10
C VAL A 197 -3.21 -5.44 11.55
N TRP A 198 -3.49 -4.47 10.68
CA TRP A 198 -4.72 -4.43 9.90
C TRP A 198 -4.50 -5.17 8.58
N VAL A 199 -5.25 -6.24 8.35
CA VAL A 199 -5.08 -7.08 7.17
C VAL A 199 -5.81 -6.45 6.00
N GLN A 200 -5.04 -5.98 5.02
CA GLN A 200 -5.58 -5.44 3.79
C GLN A 200 -4.61 -5.65 2.63
N PRO A 201 -5.09 -5.94 1.41
CA PRO A 201 -4.21 -6.14 0.26
C PRO A 201 -3.38 -4.90 -0.12
N LYS A 202 -3.87 -3.71 0.24
CA LYS A 202 -3.26 -2.42 -0.07
C LYS A 202 -3.25 -1.52 1.16
N VAL A 203 -2.18 -0.72 1.29
CA VAL A 203 -2.14 0.42 2.22
C VAL A 203 -3.05 1.52 1.67
N ILE A 204 -4.23 1.68 2.27
CA ILE A 204 -5.16 2.77 1.95
C ILE A 204 -5.44 3.55 3.23
N GLU A 205 -5.57 4.87 3.15
CA GLU A 205 -6.15 5.65 4.24
C GLU A 205 -7.67 5.33 4.34
N PRO A 206 -8.25 5.22 5.54
CA PRO A 206 -7.76 5.73 6.82
C PRO A 206 -6.77 4.79 7.53
N THR A 207 -5.88 5.37 8.32
CA THR A 207 -5.05 4.62 9.28
C THR A 207 -5.87 4.38 10.56
N PHE A 208 -5.69 3.24 11.22
CA PHE A 208 -6.27 3.00 12.53
C PHE A 208 -5.27 3.32 13.62
N THR A 209 -5.75 3.76 14.79
CA THR A 209 -4.96 3.80 16.01
C THR A 209 -5.48 2.77 16.99
N CYS A 210 -4.59 2.08 17.68
CA CYS A 210 -4.92 1.15 18.74
C CYS A 210 -4.38 1.69 20.06
N HIS A 211 -5.26 1.98 21.01
CA HIS A 211 -4.89 2.22 22.40
C HIS A 211 -5.04 0.91 23.16
N MET A 212 -3.93 0.35 23.60
CA MET A 212 -3.91 -0.88 24.39
C MET A 212 -3.63 -0.53 25.83
N HIS A 213 -4.38 -1.09 26.77
CA HIS A 213 -4.07 -0.99 28.19
C HIS A 213 -4.21 -2.35 28.88
N TYR A 214 -3.38 -2.55 29.90
CA TYR A 214 -3.50 -3.66 30.83
C TYR A 214 -3.32 -3.15 32.26
N ASP A 215 -4.00 -3.82 33.19
CA ASP A 215 -3.85 -3.58 34.62
C ASP A 215 -2.75 -4.48 35.17
N SER A 216 -1.85 -3.92 35.97
CA SER A 216 -0.82 -4.72 36.62
C SER A 216 -1.38 -5.42 37.86
N SER A 217 -0.67 -6.46 38.32
CA SER A 217 -0.98 -7.14 39.58
C SER A 217 -0.70 -6.29 40.82
N THR A 218 0.00 -5.16 40.66
CA THR A 218 0.22 -4.18 41.73
C THR A 218 -0.94 -3.18 41.77
N PRO A 219 -1.55 -2.95 42.95
CA PRO A 219 -2.61 -1.95 43.08
C PRO A 219 -2.16 -0.58 42.54
N ASP A 220 -3.01 0.04 41.72
CA ASP A 220 -2.82 1.38 41.13
C ASP A 220 -1.70 1.53 40.07
N ASP A 221 -1.09 0.45 39.59
CA ASP A 221 -0.14 0.48 38.47
C ASP A 221 -0.80 -0.09 37.21
N SER A 222 -0.94 0.74 36.17
CA SER A 222 -1.48 0.36 34.86
C SER A 222 -0.55 0.87 33.78
N GLN A 223 -0.45 0.11 32.69
CA GLN A 223 0.32 0.53 31.54
C GLN A 223 -0.57 0.58 30.31
N SER A 224 -0.33 1.61 29.50
CA SER A 224 -0.98 1.76 28.21
C SER A 224 0.03 2.10 27.12
N SER A 225 -0.30 1.70 25.90
CA SER A 225 0.42 2.08 24.68
C SER A 225 -0.59 2.57 23.65
N SER A 226 -0.15 3.52 22.82
CA SER A 226 -0.91 4.03 21.70
C SER A 226 -0.07 3.87 20.44
N CYS A 227 -0.55 3.11 19.48
CA CYS A 227 0.16 2.86 18.23
C CYS A 227 -0.75 3.13 17.02
N THR A 228 -0.13 3.48 15.90
CA THR A 228 -0.82 3.48 14.59
C THR A 228 -0.73 2.07 14.03
N ILE A 229 -1.88 1.46 13.75
CA ILE A 229 -1.96 0.10 13.20
C ILE A 229 -1.45 0.13 11.76
N ARG A 230 -0.42 -0.67 11.50
CA ARG A 230 0.13 -0.86 10.15
C ARG A 230 -0.82 -1.74 9.34
N SER A 231 -1.03 -1.39 8.07
CA SER A 231 -1.71 -2.28 7.13
C SER A 231 -0.71 -3.18 6.41
N SER A 232 -1.12 -4.43 6.15
CA SER A 232 -0.30 -5.39 5.41
C SER A 232 -1.15 -6.43 4.70
N SER A 233 -0.70 -6.86 3.54
CA SER A 233 -1.23 -8.05 2.84
C SER A 233 -0.70 -9.36 3.43
N LEU A 234 0.30 -9.27 4.32
CA LEU A 234 1.05 -10.37 4.92
C LEU A 234 1.87 -11.19 3.92
N SER A 235 2.11 -10.65 2.71
CA SER A 235 2.94 -11.30 1.69
C SER A 235 4.37 -11.60 2.15
N ASP A 236 4.93 -10.74 3.00
CA ASP A 236 6.24 -10.93 3.64
C ASP A 236 6.13 -11.50 5.07
N GLY A 237 4.95 -11.99 5.46
CA GLY A 237 4.65 -12.43 6.83
C GLY A 237 4.13 -11.32 7.74
N LEU A 238 4.21 -11.53 9.05
CA LEU A 238 3.85 -10.51 10.04
C LEU A 238 4.88 -9.36 10.02
N PRO A 239 4.44 -8.09 10.13
CA PRO A 239 5.35 -6.97 10.24
C PRO A 239 6.31 -7.12 11.43
N GLU A 240 7.57 -6.72 11.23
CA GLU A 240 8.56 -6.70 12.31
C GLU A 240 8.27 -5.58 13.33
N GLY A 241 8.57 -5.85 14.59
CA GLY A 241 8.41 -4.91 15.71
C GLY A 241 7.21 -5.23 16.61
N TYR A 242 7.09 -4.45 17.69
CA TYR A 242 6.05 -4.63 18.70
C TYR A 242 5.43 -3.28 19.07
N ASP A 243 4.13 -3.29 19.37
CA ASP A 243 3.35 -2.10 19.71
C ASP A 243 3.14 -1.96 21.23
N LEU A 244 3.26 -3.06 21.99
CA LEU A 244 3.22 -3.09 23.45
C LEU A 244 4.07 -4.26 23.97
N ILE A 245 4.75 -4.06 25.12
CA ILE A 245 5.45 -5.12 25.85
C ILE A 245 4.83 -5.24 27.23
N VAL A 246 4.39 -6.44 27.60
CA VAL A 246 3.88 -6.76 28.93
C VAL A 246 5.00 -7.50 29.69
N PRO A 247 5.66 -6.88 30.68
CA PRO A 247 6.77 -7.51 31.40
C PRO A 247 6.32 -8.75 32.19
N LYS A 248 7.20 -9.75 32.30
CA LYS A 248 6.93 -10.94 33.12
C LYS A 248 6.70 -10.55 34.59
N GLY A 249 5.70 -11.18 35.22
CA GLY A 249 5.38 -10.97 36.63
C GLY A 249 4.69 -9.65 36.96
N LYS A 250 4.36 -8.82 35.95
CA LYS A 250 3.58 -7.60 36.12
C LYS A 250 2.08 -7.80 35.92
N VAL A 251 1.66 -8.89 35.31
CA VAL A 251 0.24 -9.24 35.14
C VAL A 251 0.06 -10.69 35.60
N SER A 252 -1.09 -10.97 36.21
CA SER A 252 -1.46 -12.34 36.54
C SER A 252 -1.73 -13.08 35.24
N ASP A 253 -0.91 -14.08 34.93
CA ASP A 253 -1.20 -15.05 33.89
C ASP A 253 -2.23 -16.02 34.48
N GLU A 254 -3.51 -15.67 34.35
CA GLU A 254 -4.58 -16.58 34.72
C GLU A 254 -4.65 -17.73 33.71
N GLU A 255 -5.33 -18.83 34.05
CA GLU A 255 -5.52 -19.97 33.12
C GLU A 255 -6.16 -19.57 31.78
N ASN A 256 -6.80 -18.38 31.73
CA ASN A 256 -7.41 -17.81 30.54
C ASN A 256 -6.49 -16.85 29.75
N GLY A 257 -5.25 -16.58 30.19
CA GLY A 257 -4.30 -15.66 29.56
C GLY A 257 -4.33 -14.22 30.12
N ILE A 258 -3.64 -13.29 29.44
CA ILE A 258 -3.51 -11.90 29.89
C ILE A 258 -4.70 -11.07 29.40
N MET A 259 -5.42 -10.44 30.33
CA MET A 259 -6.48 -9.48 29.99
C MET A 259 -5.86 -8.18 29.45
N LEU A 260 -6.04 -7.94 28.16
CA LEU A 260 -5.69 -6.71 27.46
C LEU A 260 -6.98 -6.05 26.96
N ARG A 261 -7.17 -4.75 27.26
CA ARG A 261 -8.23 -3.97 26.60
C ARG A 261 -7.60 -3.15 25.48
N ALA A 262 -8.11 -3.35 24.28
CA ALA A 262 -7.69 -2.66 23.07
C ALA A 262 -8.85 -1.80 22.55
N ASP A 263 -8.55 -0.52 22.33
CA ASP A 263 -9.44 0.48 21.75
C ASP A 263 -8.95 0.85 20.35
N ILE A 264 -9.59 0.29 19.32
CA ILE A 264 -9.26 0.55 17.90
C ILE A 264 -10.12 1.70 17.39
N ARG A 265 -9.48 2.76 16.88
CA ARG A 265 -10.14 3.97 16.39
C ARG A 265 -9.72 4.30 14.96
N VAL A 266 -10.68 4.72 14.14
CA VAL A 266 -10.40 5.21 12.78
C VAL A 266 -9.77 6.60 12.86
N THR A 267 -8.59 6.79 12.28
CA THR A 267 -7.98 8.13 12.14
C THR A 267 -8.28 8.67 10.75
N ARG A 268 -9.12 9.71 10.68
CA ARG A 268 -9.33 10.49 9.44
C ARG A 268 -8.29 11.60 9.40
N LYS A 269 -7.35 11.56 8.45
CA LYS A 269 -6.52 12.74 8.16
C LYS A 269 -7.41 13.80 7.54
N VAL A 270 -7.64 14.90 8.26
CA VAL A 270 -8.27 16.09 7.68
C VAL A 270 -7.19 16.82 6.89
N PHE A 271 -7.17 16.65 5.57
CA PHE A 271 -6.36 17.49 4.71
C PHE A 271 -7.04 18.85 4.60
N TYR A 272 -6.46 19.88 5.23
CA TYR A 272 -6.73 21.26 4.82
C TYR A 272 -6.08 21.46 3.46
N HIS A 273 -6.86 21.41 2.38
CA HIS A 273 -6.43 22.00 1.12
C HIS A 273 -6.37 23.52 1.34
N SER A 274 -5.15 24.03 1.54
CA SER A 274 -4.90 25.46 1.36
C SER A 274 -4.93 25.75 -0.13
N ASP A 275 -6.11 26.02 -0.67
CA ASP A 275 -6.26 26.54 -2.03
C ASP A 275 -5.69 27.96 -2.07
N TYR A 276 -4.39 28.07 -2.30
CA TYR A 276 -3.73 29.30 -2.72
C TYR A 276 -2.87 28.98 -3.93
N GLU A 277 -3.50 28.88 -5.11
CA GLU A 277 -2.79 28.97 -6.38
C GLU A 277 -2.38 30.44 -6.63
N PRO A 278 -1.09 30.76 -6.73
CA PRO A 278 -0.69 32.06 -7.26
C PRO A 278 -0.81 32.04 -8.79
N PRO A 279 -1.34 33.11 -9.42
CA PRO A 279 -1.54 33.12 -10.86
C PRO A 279 -0.21 33.11 -11.63
N LEU A 280 -0.12 32.20 -12.61
CA LEU A 280 0.94 32.13 -13.62
C LEU A 280 0.92 33.37 -14.52
N GLY A 281 1.82 34.31 -14.25
CA GLY A 281 2.12 35.45 -15.12
C GLY A 281 3.51 35.33 -15.74
N CYS A 282 3.57 34.93 -17.01
CA CYS A 282 4.81 34.90 -17.79
C CYS A 282 5.24 36.33 -18.18
N ARG A 283 6.33 36.85 -17.60
CA ARG A 283 7.09 37.99 -18.16
C ARG A 283 8.60 37.79 -18.02
N LYS A 284 9.28 37.78 -19.17
CA LYS A 284 10.73 37.94 -19.30
C LYS A 284 11.12 39.34 -18.79
N GLY A 285 12.12 39.41 -17.91
CA GLY A 285 12.71 40.68 -17.49
C GLY A 285 13.99 40.46 -16.69
N LYS A 286 15.14 40.77 -17.30
CA LYS A 286 16.45 40.84 -16.65
C LYS A 286 16.38 41.82 -15.47
N VAL A 287 16.87 41.43 -14.30
CA VAL A 287 17.19 42.39 -13.23
C VAL A 287 18.56 42.05 -12.65
N GLY A 288 19.46 43.02 -12.79
CA GLY A 288 20.79 43.01 -12.21
C GLY A 288 20.74 43.24 -10.70
N THR A 289 21.68 42.60 -10.01
CA THR A 289 21.99 42.81 -8.60
C THR A 289 22.52 44.22 -8.36
N ARG A 290 21.76 45.04 -7.61
CA ARG A 290 22.30 46.21 -6.89
C ARG A 290 22.44 45.83 -5.41
N TYR A 291 23.66 45.94 -4.92
CA TYR A 291 24.00 45.93 -3.50
C TYR A 291 23.50 47.22 -2.84
N TYR A 292 22.87 47.10 -1.68
CA TYR A 292 22.80 48.17 -0.68
C TYR A 292 23.45 47.66 0.60
N SER A 293 24.49 48.36 1.01
CA SER A 293 25.25 48.18 2.24
C SER A 293 24.62 48.97 3.39
N ASN A 294 25.04 48.59 4.61
CA ASN A 294 24.94 49.25 5.92
C ASN A 294 23.93 48.57 6.87
N SER A 295 24.21 48.31 8.15
CA SER A 295 25.42 48.38 8.97
C SER A 295 25.08 47.82 10.36
N ASN A 296 26.02 47.08 10.96
CA ASN A 296 26.20 46.79 12.39
C ASN A 296 25.26 45.79 13.10
N GLY A 297 25.83 44.65 13.48
CA GLY A 297 25.31 43.68 14.44
C GLY A 297 25.79 42.27 14.13
N GLU A 298 26.84 41.80 14.81
CA GLU A 298 27.46 40.48 14.60
C GLU A 298 26.47 39.30 14.64
N PRO A 299 26.63 38.28 13.78
CA PRO A 299 25.99 36.97 13.95
C PRO A 299 26.92 35.98 14.68
N PRO A 300 26.40 35.09 15.55
CA PRO A 300 27.21 34.09 16.24
C PRO A 300 27.68 32.99 15.28
N ARG A 301 28.95 32.59 15.42
CA ARG A 301 29.58 31.48 14.67
C ARG A 301 29.13 30.12 15.24
N PRO A 302 28.76 29.13 14.43
CA PRO A 302 28.70 27.73 14.86
C PRO A 302 30.11 27.13 14.86
N LEU A 303 30.54 26.61 16.01
CA LEU A 303 31.77 25.81 16.14
C LEU A 303 31.47 24.36 15.74
N ALA A 304 32.11 23.92 14.66
CA ALA A 304 32.36 22.51 14.40
C ALA A 304 33.80 22.17 14.81
N ALA A 305 33.97 20.92 15.27
CA ALA A 305 35.19 20.12 15.38
C ALA A 305 35.78 19.91 16.78
N ARG A 306 36.23 18.65 16.94
CA ARG A 306 37.00 17.98 18.02
C ARG A 306 36.07 17.32 19.06
N PHE A 307 36.05 15.99 19.24
CA PHE A 307 37.16 15.04 19.33
C PHE A 307 36.77 13.61 18.88
N ILE A 308 37.69 12.96 18.18
CA ILE A 308 37.83 11.49 18.11
C ILE A 308 38.79 11.09 19.24
N PRO A 309 38.56 9.95 19.92
CA PRO A 309 39.68 9.05 20.23
C PRO A 309 39.43 7.63 19.72
N GLU A 310 40.50 7.04 19.19
CA GLU A 310 40.60 5.66 18.70
C GLU A 310 40.85 4.65 19.84
N CYS A 311 40.18 3.50 19.71
CA CYS A 311 40.49 2.09 20.06
C CYS A 311 41.24 1.68 21.34
N SER A 312 40.65 0.70 22.04
CA SER A 312 41.34 -0.57 22.37
C SER A 312 40.34 -1.71 22.64
N ASP A 313 40.73 -2.91 22.21
CA ASP A 313 39.97 -4.15 22.06
C ASP A 313 39.46 -4.79 23.37
N SER A 314 38.28 -5.43 23.31
CA SER A 314 38.06 -6.81 23.80
C SER A 314 36.60 -7.28 23.62
N ASP A 315 36.49 -8.52 23.14
CA ASP A 315 35.39 -9.48 23.28
C ASP A 315 34.04 -9.25 22.56
N ASP A 316 34.00 -9.78 21.33
CA ASP A 316 33.02 -10.73 20.80
C ASP A 316 31.53 -10.55 21.22
N GLU A 317 30.89 -9.50 20.71
CA GLU A 317 29.42 -9.35 20.73
C GLU A 317 28.93 -9.02 19.31
N ARG A 318 28.66 -10.06 18.51
CA ARG A 318 27.89 -9.90 17.27
C ARG A 318 26.39 -9.84 17.62
N PRO A 319 25.64 -8.85 17.11
CA PRO A 319 24.18 -8.81 17.30
C PRO A 319 23.52 -10.07 16.73
N LEU A 320 22.62 -10.67 17.50
CA LEU A 320 21.83 -11.88 17.17
C LEU A 320 20.79 -11.68 16.05
N ALA A 321 21.01 -10.76 15.11
CA ALA A 321 20.16 -10.52 13.94
C ALA A 321 20.64 -11.29 12.68
N ALA A 322 21.70 -12.09 12.77
CA ALA A 322 22.29 -12.82 11.63
C ALA A 322 22.06 -14.34 11.66
N ARG A 323 20.95 -14.81 12.24
CA ARG A 323 20.65 -16.25 12.37
C ARG A 323 19.52 -16.81 11.50
N PHE A 324 19.10 -16.08 10.46
CA PHE A 324 18.28 -16.65 9.39
C PHE A 324 18.83 -16.26 8.02
N SER A 325 19.84 -17.01 7.57
CA SER A 325 20.25 -17.08 6.17
C SER A 325 20.92 -18.42 5.90
N LYS A 326 20.48 -19.08 4.82
CA LYS A 326 20.71 -20.48 4.38
C LYS A 326 19.74 -21.45 5.09
N ILE A 327 18.85 -22.16 4.40
CA ILE A 327 19.10 -22.97 3.20
C ILE A 327 17.83 -23.02 2.33
N CYS A 328 17.92 -22.61 1.07
CA CYS A 328 17.22 -23.25 -0.04
C CYS A 328 18.04 -22.99 -1.31
N GLY A 329 18.85 -23.98 -1.67
CA GLY A 329 19.30 -24.13 -3.05
C GLY A 329 18.16 -24.73 -3.85
N TYR A 330 17.77 -24.06 -4.93
CA TYR A 330 17.07 -24.70 -6.03
C TYR A 330 17.81 -24.36 -7.31
N LYS A 331 18.35 -25.42 -7.93
CA LYS A 331 18.58 -25.49 -9.36
C LYS A 331 17.21 -25.57 -10.03
N TYR A 332 16.95 -24.72 -11.00
CA TYR A 332 16.49 -25.08 -12.36
C TYR A 332 16.97 -23.98 -13.30
#